data_AF-A0A7G9XVI0-F1
#
_entry.id   AF-A0A7G9XVI0-F1
#
_cell.length_a   1.000
_cell.length_b   1.000
_cell.length_c   1.000
_cell.angle_alpha   90.00
_cell.angle_beta   90.00
_cell.angle_gamma   90.00
#
_symmetry.space_group_name_H-M   'P 1'
#
loop_
_entity.id
_entity.type
_entity.pdbx_description
1 polymer ?
#
loop_
_entity_poly.entity_id
_entity_poly.type
_entity_poly.pdbx_seq_one_letter_code
_entity_poly.pdbx_strand_id
1 'polypeptide(L)'
;KSYKTEVALAYERRIYDAIDLGFVFAKDGSKVALKEKEGINILGEMIEGSYDSVNKQFYGTLYNIMRTIFGHVTDPAFQYGVAPGVLEHFETALRDPAYYAMYKRIDYIFGVYKKQLPHYTTDELVYPGVKIESLEVEKLITYFDNFDIDLDNVVDVGSIEDGEFVNIQARQFRLNHKPFTYKVKVASDKAAYSMVRVFLDPS
;
A
#
# COMPACT_ATOMS: atom_id res chain seq x y z
N LYS A 1 5.92 17.39 22.69
CA LYS A 1 5.18 16.34 21.95
C LYS A 1 3.95 17.00 21.33
N SER A 2 3.67 16.79 20.04
CA SER A 2 2.50 17.38 19.40
C SER A 2 1.24 16.62 19.83
N TYR A 3 0.13 17.33 20.07
CA TYR A 3 -1.19 16.74 20.37
C TYR A 3 -1.58 15.65 19.36
N LYS A 4 -1.27 15.86 18.06
CA LYS A 4 -1.55 14.88 17.00
C LYS A 4 -0.80 13.57 17.21
N THR A 5 0.41 13.61 17.76
CA THR A 5 1.20 12.40 18.07
C THR A 5 0.52 11.56 19.14
N GLU A 6 0.01 12.17 20.19
CA GLU A 6 -0.67 11.45 21.28
C GLU A 6 -1.98 10.81 20.80
N VAL A 7 -2.73 11.52 19.96
CA VAL A 7 -3.94 11.00 19.31
C VAL A 7 -3.62 9.82 18.40
N ALA A 8 -2.56 9.91 17.58
CA ALA A 8 -2.15 8.81 16.70
C ALA A 8 -1.75 7.56 17.49
N LEU A 9 -0.98 7.72 18.57
CA LEU A 9 -0.62 6.60 19.46
C LEU A 9 -1.83 5.97 20.14
N ALA A 10 -2.84 6.78 20.51
CA ALA A 10 -4.08 6.27 21.09
C ALA A 10 -4.90 5.44 20.07
N TYR A 11 -5.00 5.89 18.82
CA TYR A 11 -5.68 5.14 17.76
C TYR A 11 -4.97 3.83 17.46
N GLU A 12 -3.65 3.88 17.28
CA GLU A 12 -2.84 2.69 17.04
C GLU A 12 -2.99 1.67 18.19
N ARG A 13 -2.95 2.13 19.45
CA ARG A 13 -3.16 1.26 20.61
C ARG A 13 -4.52 0.58 20.59
N ARG A 14 -5.61 1.31 20.31
CA ARG A 14 -6.96 0.73 20.21
C ARG A 14 -7.07 -0.32 19.10
N ILE A 15 -6.34 -0.14 18.00
CA ILE A 15 -6.29 -1.10 16.91
C ILE A 15 -5.55 -2.37 17.34
N TYR A 16 -4.40 -2.24 18.01
CA TYR A 16 -3.71 -3.41 18.59
C TYR A 16 -4.58 -4.13 19.62
N ASP A 17 -5.23 -3.40 20.53
CA ASP A 17 -6.12 -3.99 21.54
C ASP A 17 -7.26 -4.77 20.85
N ALA A 18 -7.85 -4.25 19.77
CA ALA A 18 -8.89 -4.94 19.03
C ALA A 18 -8.39 -6.20 18.31
N ILE A 19 -7.18 -6.14 17.73
CA ILE A 19 -6.52 -7.31 17.15
C ILE A 19 -6.30 -8.36 18.24
N ASP A 20 -5.70 -8.01 19.38
CA ASP A 20 -5.41 -8.93 20.48
C ASP A 20 -6.68 -9.55 21.09
N LEU A 21 -7.78 -8.80 21.16
CA LEU A 21 -9.09 -9.31 21.58
C LEU A 21 -9.77 -10.21 20.53
N GLY A 22 -9.40 -10.07 19.25
CA GLY A 22 -9.99 -10.80 18.13
C GLY A 22 -11.35 -10.26 17.65
N PHE A 23 -11.77 -9.09 18.11
CA PHE A 23 -13.01 -8.41 17.69
C PHE A 23 -12.90 -6.89 17.85
N VAL A 24 -13.77 -6.17 17.14
CA VAL A 24 -13.89 -4.70 17.20
C VAL A 24 -15.25 -4.30 17.75
N PHE A 25 -15.35 -3.09 18.30
CA PHE A 25 -16.61 -2.52 18.77
C PHE A 25 -17.21 -1.63 17.69
N ALA A 26 -18.42 -1.97 17.23
CA ALA A 26 -19.20 -1.10 16.35
C ALA A 26 -19.79 0.10 17.12
N LYS A 27 -20.35 1.06 16.36
CA LYS A 27 -20.93 2.29 16.93
C LYS A 27 -22.07 2.02 17.92
N ASP A 28 -22.82 0.95 17.71
CA ASP A 28 -23.92 0.51 18.58
C ASP A 28 -23.45 -0.29 19.81
N GLY A 29 -22.13 -0.49 19.96
CA GLY A 29 -21.52 -1.28 21.03
C GLY A 29 -21.47 -2.79 20.77
N SER A 30 -21.99 -3.26 19.62
CA SER A 30 -21.89 -4.66 19.22
C SER A 30 -20.44 -5.05 18.92
N LYS A 31 -20.14 -6.34 19.08
CA LYS A 31 -18.82 -6.92 18.80
C LYS A 31 -18.83 -7.53 17.40
N VAL A 32 -17.90 -7.11 16.56
CA VAL A 32 -17.70 -7.69 15.22
C VAL A 32 -16.39 -8.46 15.21
N ALA A 33 -16.43 -9.75 14.86
CA ALA A 33 -15.25 -10.60 14.89
C ALA A 33 -14.22 -10.21 13.81
N LEU A 34 -12.93 -10.22 14.16
CA LEU A 34 -11.84 -9.96 13.21
C LEU A 34 -11.28 -11.23 12.57
N LYS A 35 -11.56 -12.42 13.10
CA LYS A 35 -11.00 -13.68 12.58
C LYS A 35 -11.74 -14.25 11.37
N GLU A 36 -12.81 -13.59 10.93
CA GLU A 36 -13.61 -14.00 9.78
C GLU A 36 -13.01 -13.47 8.46
N LYS A 37 -13.53 -13.95 7.33
CA LYS A 37 -13.03 -13.61 5.97
C LYS A 37 -12.94 -12.09 5.73
N GLU A 38 -13.85 -11.32 6.31
CA GLU A 38 -13.92 -9.87 6.18
C GLU A 38 -13.04 -9.10 7.17
N GLY A 39 -12.36 -9.78 8.09
CA GLY A 39 -11.60 -9.13 9.15
C GLY A 39 -10.45 -8.26 8.65
N ILE A 40 -9.79 -8.66 7.56
CA ILE A 40 -8.75 -7.85 6.92
C ILE A 40 -9.32 -6.56 6.33
N ASN A 41 -10.55 -6.62 5.78
CA ASN A 41 -11.25 -5.47 5.24
C ASN A 41 -11.62 -4.51 6.37
N ILE A 42 -12.26 -5.01 7.42
CA ILE A 42 -12.61 -4.25 8.63
C ILE A 42 -11.38 -3.53 9.21
N LEU A 43 -10.24 -4.23 9.31
CA LEU A 43 -9.00 -3.65 9.80
C LEU A 43 -8.48 -2.54 8.88
N GLY A 44 -8.53 -2.74 7.55
CA GLY A 44 -8.17 -1.73 6.57
C GLY A 44 -9.01 -0.46 6.69
N GLU A 45 -10.33 -0.62 6.71
CA GLU A 45 -11.26 0.51 6.84
C GLU A 45 -11.05 1.29 8.16
N MET A 46 -10.71 0.59 9.25
CA MET A 46 -10.39 1.20 10.54
C MET A 46 -9.07 1.98 10.54
N ILE A 47 -8.02 1.44 9.91
CA ILE A 47 -6.70 2.09 9.84
C ILE A 47 -6.80 3.36 8.99
N GLU A 48 -7.48 3.28 7.85
CA GLU A 48 -7.73 4.44 6.99
C GLU A 48 -8.68 5.45 7.66
N GLY A 49 -9.68 4.92 8.37
CA GLY A 49 -10.81 5.67 8.90
C GLY A 49 -11.73 6.16 7.78
N SER A 50 -12.03 5.28 6.83
CA SER A 50 -12.92 5.54 5.69
C SER A 50 -14.38 5.76 6.13
N TYR A 51 -15.28 5.91 5.16
CA TYR A 51 -16.74 5.93 5.42
C TYR A 51 -17.23 4.59 6.01
N ASP A 52 -16.65 3.48 5.57
CA ASP A 52 -17.05 2.12 5.94
C ASP A 52 -16.40 1.62 7.25
N SER A 53 -15.59 2.47 7.89
CA SER A 53 -15.01 2.17 9.20
C SER A 53 -16.10 1.90 10.26
N VAL A 54 -16.07 0.67 10.79
CA VAL A 54 -16.99 0.11 11.79
C VAL A 54 -17.30 1.05 12.96
N ASN A 55 -16.29 1.78 13.44
CA ASN A 55 -16.46 2.83 14.45
C ASN A 55 -15.35 3.90 14.32
N LYS A 56 -15.47 4.76 13.29
CA LYS A 56 -14.51 5.83 13.00
C LYS A 56 -14.25 6.78 14.18
N GLN A 57 -15.24 7.06 15.03
CA GLN A 57 -15.06 7.96 16.18
C GLN A 57 -14.13 7.35 17.24
N PHE A 58 -14.24 6.03 17.45
CA PHE A 58 -13.42 5.32 18.43
C PHE A 58 -12.04 4.95 17.88
N TYR A 59 -11.96 4.42 16.66
CA TYR A 59 -10.70 3.96 16.06
C TYR A 59 -9.93 5.04 15.30
N GLY A 60 -10.59 6.14 14.94
CA GLY A 60 -9.95 7.31 14.32
C GLY A 60 -9.62 7.14 12.84
N THR A 61 -8.60 7.87 12.40
CA THR A 61 -8.07 7.88 11.03
C THR A 61 -6.54 7.77 11.11
N LEU A 62 -6.03 6.61 11.53
CA LEU A 62 -4.61 6.42 11.84
C LEU A 62 -3.70 6.78 10.65
N TYR A 63 -4.03 6.32 9.46
CA TYR A 63 -3.28 6.62 8.24
C TYR A 63 -3.17 8.13 7.99
N ASN A 64 -4.30 8.83 8.01
CA ASN A 64 -4.36 10.27 7.71
C ASN A 64 -3.66 11.12 8.77
N ILE A 65 -3.79 10.78 10.05
CA ILE A 65 -3.09 11.52 11.11
C ILE A 65 -1.58 11.26 11.06
N MET A 66 -1.15 10.05 10.70
CA MET A 66 0.27 9.76 10.47
C MET A 66 0.82 10.59 9.31
N ARG A 67 0.14 10.62 8.16
CA ARG A 67 0.53 11.49 7.02
C ARG A 67 0.68 12.94 7.44
N THR A 68 -0.25 13.45 8.24
CA THR A 68 -0.19 14.82 8.77
C THR A 68 1.03 15.05 9.66
N ILE A 69 1.34 14.09 10.55
CA ILE A 69 2.50 14.19 11.46
C ILE A 69 3.81 14.18 10.68
N PHE A 70 3.94 13.31 9.68
CA PHE A 70 5.16 13.21 8.88
C PHE A 70 5.28 14.33 7.83
N GLY A 71 4.15 14.82 7.28
CA GLY A 71 4.13 15.91 6.29
C GLY A 71 4.46 17.28 6.88
N HIS A 72 4.01 17.57 8.11
CA HIS A 72 4.21 18.86 8.77
C HIS A 72 5.24 18.82 9.89
N VAL A 73 6.37 18.12 9.72
CA VAL A 73 7.43 18.11 10.75
C VAL A 73 7.97 19.51 11.04
N THR A 74 7.96 20.39 10.04
CA THR A 74 8.44 21.78 10.14
C THR A 74 7.40 22.76 10.70
N ASP A 75 6.11 22.42 10.69
CA ASP A 75 5.03 23.19 11.34
C ASP A 75 3.94 22.26 11.93
N PRO A 76 4.24 21.50 13.00
CA PRO A 76 3.33 20.47 13.52
C PRO A 76 2.03 21.03 14.11
N ALA A 77 2.02 22.33 14.42
CA ALA A 77 0.91 23.04 15.05
C ALA A 77 0.12 23.91 14.06
N PHE A 78 0.50 23.95 12.78
CA PHE A 78 -0.14 24.75 11.74
C PHE A 78 -0.17 26.25 12.09
N GLN A 79 0.88 26.73 12.76
CA GLN A 79 0.94 28.09 13.29
C GLN A 79 1.63 29.06 12.33
N TYR A 80 2.40 28.54 11.37
CA TYR A 80 3.26 29.34 10.51
C TYR A 80 2.85 29.29 9.03
N GLY A 81 1.76 28.58 8.71
CA GLY A 81 1.21 28.52 7.36
C GLY A 81 2.18 27.90 6.35
N VAL A 82 3.05 26.99 6.81
CA VAL A 82 4.03 26.34 5.94
C VAL A 82 3.30 25.51 4.87
N ALA A 83 3.78 25.62 3.63
CA ALA A 83 3.25 24.85 2.51
C ALA A 83 3.27 23.34 2.81
N PRO A 84 2.34 22.56 2.23
CA PRO A 84 2.29 21.10 2.38
C PRO A 84 3.64 20.43 2.13
N GLY A 85 4.02 19.50 2.99
CA GLY A 85 5.21 18.68 2.79
C GLY A 85 5.02 17.68 1.65
N VAL A 86 6.13 17.09 1.19
CA VAL A 86 6.12 16.07 0.11
C VAL A 86 5.25 14.85 0.41
N LEU A 87 4.88 14.59 1.67
CA LEU A 87 4.03 13.47 2.10
C LEU A 87 2.53 13.76 2.06
N GLU A 88 2.14 15.02 1.91
CA GLU A 88 0.73 15.43 1.86
C GLU A 88 0.12 15.26 0.47
N HIS A 89 0.94 15.25 -0.58
CA HIS A 89 0.52 14.95 -1.96
C HIS A 89 0.90 13.53 -2.35
N PHE A 90 -0.04 12.78 -2.93
CA PHE A 90 0.18 11.38 -3.30
C PHE A 90 1.26 11.23 -4.39
N GLU A 91 1.33 12.21 -5.28
CA GLU A 91 2.23 12.31 -6.42
C GLU A 91 3.69 12.47 -5.98
N THR A 92 3.93 13.03 -4.79
CA THR A 92 5.27 13.28 -4.25
C THR A 92 5.64 12.40 -3.07
N ALA A 93 4.67 11.75 -2.44
CA ALA A 93 4.87 11.01 -1.19
C ALA A 93 5.93 9.91 -1.32
N LEU A 94 5.97 9.20 -2.45
CA LEU A 94 6.95 8.13 -2.70
C LEU A 94 8.41 8.63 -2.81
N ARG A 95 8.65 9.94 -2.89
CA ARG A 95 9.98 10.54 -2.95
C ARG A 95 10.66 10.66 -1.59
N ASP A 96 9.89 10.57 -0.50
CA ASP A 96 10.42 10.74 0.86
C ASP A 96 10.60 9.37 1.55
N PRO A 97 11.81 9.03 2.03
CA PRO A 97 12.05 7.82 2.82
C PRO A 97 11.11 7.66 4.04
N ALA A 98 10.66 8.75 4.64
CA ALA A 98 9.74 8.74 5.77
C ALA A 98 8.37 8.13 5.40
N TYR A 99 7.96 8.21 4.13
CA TYR A 99 6.77 7.51 3.63
C TYR A 99 6.88 6.00 3.88
N TYR A 100 8.00 5.40 3.49
CA TYR A 100 8.21 3.95 3.63
C TYR A 100 8.32 3.53 5.10
N ALA A 101 8.90 4.39 5.96
CA ALA A 101 8.93 4.15 7.40
C ALA A 101 7.51 4.20 8.02
N MET A 102 6.69 5.18 7.60
CA MET A 102 5.29 5.31 8.00
C MET A 102 4.47 4.09 7.55
N TYR A 103 4.59 3.70 6.29
CA TYR A 103 3.89 2.55 5.72
C TYR A 103 4.33 1.23 6.35
N LYS A 104 5.62 1.06 6.63
CA LYS A 104 6.13 -0.13 7.34
C LYS A 104 5.51 -0.28 8.73
N ARG A 105 5.24 0.82 9.42
CA ARG A 105 4.53 0.79 10.71
C ARG A 105 3.09 0.33 10.56
N ILE A 106 2.39 0.77 9.51
CA ILE A 106 1.04 0.30 9.19
C ILE A 106 1.04 -1.17 8.79
N ASP A 107 1.96 -1.58 7.92
CA ASP A 107 2.14 -2.97 7.51
C ASP A 107 2.39 -3.90 8.70
N TYR A 108 3.16 -3.44 9.70
CA TYR A 108 3.38 -4.20 10.92
C TYR A 108 2.07 -4.48 11.69
N ILE A 109 1.10 -3.56 11.71
CA ILE A 109 -0.23 -3.78 12.31
C ILE A 109 -0.94 -4.93 11.60
N PHE A 110 -0.97 -4.91 10.26
CA PHE A 110 -1.51 -6.01 9.47
C PHE A 110 -0.76 -7.32 9.69
N GLY A 111 0.56 -7.26 9.86
CA GLY A 111 1.39 -8.40 10.21
C GLY A 111 1.01 -9.02 11.57
N VAL A 112 0.75 -8.20 12.59
CA VAL A 112 0.27 -8.68 13.90
C VAL A 112 -1.08 -9.36 13.77
N TYR A 113 -2.02 -8.75 13.02
CA TYR A 113 -3.32 -9.37 12.73
C TYR A 113 -3.17 -10.72 12.00
N LYS A 114 -2.39 -10.77 10.92
CA LYS A 114 -2.18 -12.00 10.13
C LYS A 114 -1.58 -13.14 10.94
N LYS A 115 -0.74 -12.85 11.96
CA LYS A 115 -0.19 -13.87 12.86
C LYS A 115 -1.26 -14.59 13.70
N GLN A 116 -2.43 -13.99 13.89
CA GLN A 116 -3.54 -14.60 14.63
C GLN A 116 -4.44 -15.47 13.76
N LEU A 117 -4.27 -15.44 12.44
CA LEU A 117 -5.06 -16.23 11.52
C LEU A 117 -4.56 -17.67 11.47
N PRO A 118 -5.47 -18.64 11.26
CA PRO A 118 -5.06 -20.01 10.99
C PRO A 118 -4.18 -20.05 9.74
N HIS A 119 -3.18 -20.91 9.76
CA HIS A 119 -2.32 -21.13 8.62
C HIS A 119 -3.03 -22.04 7.63
N TYR A 120 -2.78 -21.85 6.34
CA TYR A 120 -3.27 -22.79 5.34
C TYR A 120 -2.73 -24.19 5.63
N THR A 121 -3.62 -25.16 5.63
CA THR A 121 -3.30 -26.58 5.77
C THR A 121 -2.76 -27.12 4.45
N THR A 122 -2.03 -28.23 4.52
CA THR A 122 -1.52 -28.91 3.32
C THR A 122 -2.64 -29.23 2.34
N ASP A 123 -3.79 -29.67 2.81
CA ASP A 123 -4.93 -30.04 1.97
C ASP A 123 -5.58 -28.84 1.27
N GLU A 124 -5.50 -27.64 1.86
CA GLU A 124 -5.95 -26.39 1.23
C GLU A 124 -5.00 -25.87 0.15
N LEU A 125 -3.71 -26.26 0.21
CA LEU A 125 -2.68 -25.79 -0.72
C LEU A 125 -2.34 -26.81 -1.81
N VAL A 126 -2.46 -28.10 -1.52
CA VAL A 126 -2.17 -29.16 -2.46
C VAL A 126 -3.21 -29.14 -3.57
N TYR A 127 -2.74 -29.29 -4.80
CA TYR A 127 -3.57 -29.55 -5.96
C TYR A 127 -3.32 -31.01 -6.41
N PRO A 128 -4.16 -31.98 -5.97
CA PRO A 128 -3.93 -33.39 -6.25
C PRO A 128 -3.90 -33.69 -7.76
N GLY A 129 -2.91 -34.50 -8.16
CA GLY A 129 -2.71 -34.88 -9.56
C GLY A 129 -2.19 -33.76 -10.46
N VAL A 130 -1.66 -32.68 -9.88
CA VAL A 130 -0.95 -31.61 -10.60
C VAL A 130 0.43 -31.45 -9.97
N LYS A 131 1.48 -31.48 -10.80
CA LYS A 131 2.86 -31.30 -10.35
C LYS A 131 3.62 -30.39 -11.29
N ILE A 132 4.29 -29.38 -10.72
CA ILE A 132 5.30 -28.59 -11.44
C ILE A 132 6.57 -29.45 -11.54
N GLU A 133 6.97 -29.80 -12.75
CA GLU A 133 8.15 -30.62 -13.01
C GLU A 133 9.42 -29.78 -13.12
N SER A 134 9.33 -28.63 -13.78
CA SER A 134 10.44 -27.69 -13.92
C SER A 134 9.94 -26.26 -14.10
N LEU A 135 10.79 -25.33 -13.67
CA LEU A 135 10.66 -23.90 -13.92
C LEU A 135 11.99 -23.43 -14.52
N GLU A 136 11.93 -22.93 -15.74
CA GLU A 136 13.06 -22.27 -16.40
C GLU A 136 12.74 -20.79 -16.54
N VAL A 137 13.62 -19.93 -16.08
CA VAL A 137 13.47 -18.48 -16.18
C VAL A 137 14.63 -17.94 -17.01
N GLU A 138 14.31 -17.20 -18.06
CA GLU A 138 15.32 -16.50 -18.85
C GLU A 138 16.06 -15.45 -18.01
N LYS A 139 17.23 -15.02 -18.49
CA LYS A 139 18.06 -14.07 -17.76
C LYS A 139 17.31 -12.75 -17.55
N LEU A 140 17.17 -12.36 -16.29
CA LEU A 140 16.63 -11.07 -15.90
C LEU A 140 17.70 -9.99 -16.08
N ILE A 141 17.44 -9.01 -16.94
CA ILE A 141 18.38 -7.94 -17.26
C ILE A 141 17.66 -6.60 -17.14
N THR A 142 18.17 -5.74 -16.25
CA THR A 142 17.73 -4.36 -16.11
C THR A 142 18.71 -3.41 -16.78
N TYR A 143 18.21 -2.24 -17.17
CA TYR A 143 19.00 -1.15 -17.75
C TYR A 143 18.27 0.18 -17.49
N PHE A 144 18.94 1.29 -17.79
CA PHE A 144 18.30 2.60 -17.81
C PHE A 144 18.05 3.03 -19.25
N ASP A 145 16.89 3.64 -19.50
CA ASP A 145 16.52 4.19 -20.80
C ASP A 145 16.05 5.63 -20.68
N ASN A 146 16.18 6.40 -21.76
CA ASN A 146 15.65 7.75 -21.82
C ASN A 146 14.12 7.70 -21.89
N PHE A 147 13.49 8.55 -21.09
CA PHE A 147 12.05 8.74 -21.09
C PHE A 147 11.75 10.23 -21.11
N ASP A 148 11.00 10.66 -22.11
CA ASP A 148 10.62 12.05 -22.32
C ASP A 148 9.21 12.29 -21.76
N ILE A 149 9.07 13.34 -20.96
CA ILE A 149 7.80 13.79 -20.38
C ILE A 149 7.49 15.17 -20.94
N ASP A 150 6.29 15.33 -21.43
CA ASP A 150 5.72 16.61 -21.82
C ASP A 150 5.45 17.49 -20.59
N LEU A 151 5.94 18.73 -20.62
CA LEU A 151 5.82 19.72 -19.55
C LEU A 151 5.03 20.96 -19.97
N ASP A 152 4.23 20.87 -21.03
CA ASP A 152 3.52 22.02 -21.58
C ASP A 152 2.61 22.69 -20.54
N ASN A 153 1.98 21.89 -19.67
CA ASN A 153 1.12 22.37 -18.56
C ASN A 153 1.85 23.15 -17.45
N VAL A 154 3.19 23.16 -17.44
CA VAL A 154 4.00 23.89 -16.45
C VAL A 154 4.36 25.30 -16.94
N VAL A 155 4.16 25.57 -18.23
CA VAL A 155 4.54 26.82 -18.88
C VAL A 155 3.39 27.79 -18.81
N ASP A 156 3.66 28.99 -18.30
CA ASP A 156 2.70 30.09 -18.33
C ASP A 156 2.67 30.72 -19.74
N VAL A 157 1.49 30.82 -20.33
CA VAL A 157 1.27 31.37 -21.67
C VAL A 157 0.36 32.58 -21.61
N GLY A 158 0.62 33.58 -22.46
CA GLY A 158 -0.12 34.85 -22.44
C GLY A 158 -1.58 34.74 -22.89
N SER A 159 -1.89 33.75 -23.71
CA SER A 159 -3.24 33.41 -24.17
C SER A 159 -3.41 31.90 -24.28
N ILE A 160 -4.66 31.40 -24.29
CA ILE A 160 -4.94 29.96 -24.41
C ILE A 160 -4.49 29.44 -25.77
N GLU A 161 -4.63 30.26 -26.82
CA GLU A 161 -4.20 29.92 -28.18
C GLU A 161 -2.68 29.70 -28.28
N ASP A 162 -1.89 30.44 -27.47
CA ASP A 162 -0.43 30.26 -27.42
C ASP A 162 -0.01 28.91 -26.81
N GLY A 163 -0.90 28.30 -26.01
CA GLY A 163 -0.68 27.00 -25.39
C GLY A 163 -0.51 25.86 -26.40
N GLU A 164 -1.16 25.94 -27.58
CA GLU A 164 -1.04 24.93 -28.63
C GLU A 164 0.36 24.88 -29.28
N PHE A 165 1.20 25.91 -29.05
CA PHE A 165 2.54 26.02 -29.61
C PHE A 165 3.65 25.71 -28.61
N VAL A 166 3.31 25.40 -27.35
CA VAL A 166 4.29 24.94 -26.37
C VAL A 166 4.71 23.51 -26.75
N ASN A 167 6.00 23.24 -26.64
CA ASN A 167 6.55 21.90 -26.80
C ASN A 167 7.83 21.82 -25.96
N ILE A 168 7.66 21.65 -24.66
CA ILE A 168 8.75 21.53 -23.70
C ILE A 168 8.75 20.12 -23.13
N GLN A 169 9.89 19.45 -23.26
CA GLN A 169 10.05 18.08 -22.79
C GLN A 169 11.18 17.98 -21.77
N ALA A 170 10.94 17.23 -20.70
CA ALA A 170 11.99 16.78 -19.79
C ALA A 170 12.39 15.34 -20.12
N ARG A 171 13.69 15.12 -20.34
CA ARG A 171 14.27 13.79 -20.50
C ARG A 171 14.86 13.30 -19.20
N GLN A 172 14.51 12.09 -18.79
CA GLN A 172 15.09 11.42 -17.63
C GLN A 172 15.45 9.97 -17.91
N PHE A 173 16.47 9.47 -17.22
CA PHE A 173 16.77 8.03 -17.21
C PHE A 173 15.80 7.30 -16.28
N ARG A 174 15.07 6.31 -16.80
CA ARG A 174 14.19 5.44 -16.01
C ARG A 174 14.66 4.00 -16.05
N LEU A 175 14.48 3.30 -14.94
CA LEU A 175 14.74 1.87 -14.85
C LEU A 175 13.81 1.11 -15.81
N ASN A 176 14.37 0.19 -16.57
CA ASN A 176 13.67 -0.68 -17.51
C ASN A 176 14.26 -2.11 -17.46
N HIS A 177 13.60 -3.06 -18.11
CA HIS A 177 14.06 -4.44 -18.22
C HIS A 177 13.89 -4.99 -19.63
N LYS A 178 14.72 -5.98 -20.00
CA LYS A 178 14.49 -6.73 -21.23
C LYS A 178 13.30 -7.66 -21.04
N PRO A 179 12.45 -7.88 -22.07
CA PRO A 179 11.45 -8.94 -22.02
C PRO A 179 12.12 -10.28 -21.71
N PHE A 180 11.45 -11.09 -20.89
CA PHE A 180 11.92 -12.41 -20.51
C PHE A 180 10.74 -13.37 -20.42
N THR A 181 11.00 -14.65 -20.66
CA THR A 181 10.03 -15.73 -20.54
C THR A 181 10.33 -16.62 -19.34
N TYR A 182 9.29 -17.08 -18.66
CA TYR A 182 9.38 -18.22 -17.75
C TYR A 182 8.60 -19.39 -18.34
N LYS A 183 9.22 -20.57 -18.39
CA LYS A 183 8.63 -21.81 -18.89
C LYS A 183 8.37 -22.74 -17.72
N VAL A 184 7.09 -23.01 -17.47
CA VAL A 184 6.65 -23.93 -16.43
C VAL A 184 6.22 -25.23 -17.10
N LYS A 185 6.90 -26.32 -16.78
CA LYS A 185 6.46 -27.65 -17.20
C LYS A 185 5.59 -28.25 -16.11
N VAL A 186 4.35 -28.60 -16.46
CA VAL A 186 3.35 -29.12 -15.53
C VAL A 186 2.88 -30.48 -16.01
N ALA A 187 2.93 -31.48 -15.12
CA ALA A 187 2.27 -32.76 -15.32
C ALA A 187 0.90 -32.74 -14.64
N SER A 188 -0.11 -33.28 -15.32
CA SER A 188 -1.44 -33.43 -14.73
C SER A 188 -2.11 -34.74 -15.13
N ASP A 189 -2.77 -35.36 -14.15
CA ASP A 189 -3.47 -36.65 -14.32
C ASP A 189 -4.77 -36.52 -15.14
N LYS A 190 -5.34 -35.30 -15.23
CA LYS A 190 -6.60 -35.04 -15.94
C LYS A 190 -6.65 -33.62 -16.48
N ALA A 191 -7.47 -33.41 -17.51
CA ALA A 191 -7.81 -32.06 -17.97
C ALA A 191 -8.53 -31.29 -16.84
N ALA A 192 -8.02 -30.11 -16.50
CA ALA A 192 -8.59 -29.24 -15.47
C ALA A 192 -8.32 -27.76 -15.80
N TYR A 193 -9.21 -26.89 -15.34
CA TYR A 193 -8.95 -25.45 -15.30
C TYR A 193 -8.13 -25.13 -14.06
N SER A 194 -7.07 -24.35 -14.24
CA SER A 194 -6.15 -23.98 -13.15
C SER A 194 -5.70 -22.53 -13.29
N MET A 195 -5.28 -21.96 -12.17
CA MET A 195 -4.72 -20.61 -12.11
C MET A 195 -3.24 -20.72 -11.75
N VAL A 196 -2.40 -20.08 -12.55
CA VAL A 196 -0.96 -19.95 -12.25
C VAL A 196 -0.72 -18.57 -11.64
N ARG A 197 -0.06 -18.55 -10.47
CA ARG A 197 0.38 -17.32 -9.81
C ARG A 197 1.90 -17.35 -9.67
N VAL A 198 2.56 -16.25 -10.01
CA VAL A 198 4.03 -16.09 -9.94
C VAL A 198 4.35 -14.94 -9.00
N PHE A 199 5.27 -15.17 -8.07
CA PHE A 199 5.73 -14.19 -7.09
C PHE A 199 7.25 -14.01 -7.23
N LEU A 200 7.74 -12.80 -6.96
CA LEU A 200 9.17 -12.46 -6.90
C LEU A 200 9.48 -12.01 -5.47
N ASP A 201 10.47 -12.64 -4.85
CA ASP A 201 10.86 -12.42 -3.45
C ASP A 201 12.40 -12.37 -3.34
N PRO A 202 12.98 -11.68 -2.34
CA PRO A 202 14.41 -11.81 -2.03
C PRO A 202 14.81 -13.25 -1.73
N SER A 203 16.06 -13.60 -2.03
CA SER A 203 16.67 -14.89 -1.70
C SER A 203 17.10 -14.99 -0.25
#